data_AF-A0A7X6VKC1-F1
#
_entry.id   AF-A0A7X6VKC1-F1
#
_cell.length_a   1.000
_cell.length_b   1.000
_cell.length_c   1.000
_cell.angle_alpha   90.00
_cell.angle_beta   90.00
_cell.angle_gamma   90.00
#
_symmetry.space_group_name_H-M   'P 1'
#
loop_
_entity.id
_entity.type
_entity.pdbx_description
1 polymer ?
#
loop_
_entity_poly.entity_id
_entity_poly.type
_entity_poly.pdbx_seq_one_letter_code
_entity_poly.pdbx_strand_id
1 'polypeptide(L)'
;MTPENTPVQNIDSEAAALRSAEKVLEKVDAESRFRKFTGKWGLVITVIAVAMSLFHLYTSGFGTLMAMKQRSVHLAFLLLLTFLLYPGSGRAPRKRPSVIDFLWLALALSSSLYILFTFDAFSMRGTAIAMDYIMGTILVVCVLEATRRTVGKELMILSLIFLAYGYWGEYIPGDLGHTGFSFKRIIYQLFLSSEGIFGISLG
;
A
#
# COMPACT_ATOMS: atom_id res chain seq x y z
N MET A 1 23.80 23.06 55.31
CA MET A 1 24.13 23.34 53.90
C MET A 1 23.21 22.50 53.03
N THR A 2 22.01 23.01 52.75
CA THR A 2 21.08 22.42 51.78
C THR A 2 21.42 23.04 50.43
N PRO A 3 21.75 22.25 49.39
CA PRO A 3 22.08 22.81 48.09
C PRO A 3 20.84 23.50 47.50
N GLU A 4 21.01 24.76 47.16
CA GLU A 4 20.02 25.66 46.60
C GLU A 4 19.68 25.19 45.17
N ASN A 5 18.50 24.61 45.00
CA ASN A 5 18.01 24.11 43.72
C ASN A 5 17.53 25.29 42.87
N THR A 6 18.45 25.90 42.13
CA THR A 6 18.15 27.06 41.26
C THR A 6 17.17 26.68 40.13
N PRO A 7 16.13 27.49 39.85
CA PRO A 7 15.06 27.17 38.91
C PRO A 7 15.51 26.95 37.45
N VAL A 8 16.71 27.38 37.08
CA VAL A 8 17.25 27.29 35.71
C VAL A 8 17.60 25.84 35.31
N GLN A 9 18.08 25.01 36.25
CA GLN A 9 18.41 23.59 35.98
C GLN A 9 17.18 22.73 35.71
N ASN A 10 16.02 23.09 36.27
CA ASN A 10 14.77 22.34 36.11
C ASN A 10 14.18 22.55 34.70
N ILE A 11 14.24 23.79 34.19
CA ILE A 11 13.69 24.19 32.88
C ILE A 11 14.45 23.54 31.71
N ASP A 12 15.78 23.45 31.80
CA ASP A 12 16.60 22.81 30.76
C ASP A 12 16.39 21.28 30.72
N SER A 13 16.18 20.67 31.90
CA SER A 13 15.87 19.23 32.02
C SER A 13 14.49 18.88 31.45
N GLU A 14 13.50 19.74 31.69
CA GLU A 14 12.14 19.61 31.20
C GLU A 14 12.07 19.85 29.69
N ALA A 15 12.79 20.84 29.17
CA ALA A 15 12.92 21.08 27.73
C ALA A 15 13.64 19.93 26.99
N ALA A 16 14.64 19.30 27.61
CA ALA A 16 15.30 18.12 27.06
C ALA A 16 14.40 16.87 27.09
N ALA A 17 13.62 16.71 28.17
CA ALA A 17 12.64 15.64 28.31
C ALA A 17 11.49 15.80 27.30
N LEU A 18 10.98 17.03 27.08
CA LEU A 18 9.98 17.35 26.07
C LEU A 18 10.49 17.11 24.66
N ARG A 19 11.73 17.50 24.33
CA ARG A 19 12.36 17.18 23.03
C ARG A 19 12.60 15.69 22.83
N SER A 20 12.86 14.95 23.90
CA SER A 20 13.01 13.48 23.84
C SER A 20 11.66 12.80 23.67
N ALA A 21 10.65 13.25 24.41
CA ALA A 21 9.26 12.81 24.29
C ALA A 21 8.69 13.15 22.91
N GLU A 22 8.97 14.34 22.38
CA GLU A 22 8.62 14.78 21.02
C GLU A 22 9.37 13.94 19.97
N LYS A 23 10.66 13.61 20.17
CA LYS A 23 11.39 12.66 19.30
C LYS A 23 10.88 11.22 19.39
N VAL A 24 10.32 10.82 20.53
CA VAL A 24 9.70 9.50 20.72
C VAL A 24 8.31 9.49 20.09
N LEU A 25 7.51 10.55 20.28
CA LEU A 25 6.23 10.76 19.59
C LEU A 25 6.46 10.82 18.07
N GLU A 26 7.43 11.60 17.60
CA GLU A 26 7.80 11.68 16.18
C GLU A 26 8.33 10.34 15.65
N LYS A 27 8.86 9.43 16.48
CA LYS A 27 9.20 8.07 16.04
C LYS A 27 7.99 7.12 16.01
N VAL A 28 6.96 7.43 16.79
CA VAL A 28 5.75 6.61 16.96
C VAL A 28 4.64 7.07 16.01
N ASP A 29 4.62 8.34 15.63
CA ASP A 29 3.68 8.90 14.66
C ASP A 29 3.93 8.30 13.28
N ALA A 30 2.89 7.69 12.73
CA ALA A 30 2.86 7.16 11.36
C ALA A 30 3.30 8.21 10.32
N GLU A 31 3.20 9.51 10.64
CA GLU A 31 3.69 10.63 9.84
C GLU A 31 5.21 10.65 9.60
N SER A 32 6.01 10.04 10.47
CA SER A 32 7.48 10.02 10.34
C SER A 32 8.01 9.11 9.25
N ARG A 33 7.18 8.17 8.78
CA ARG A 33 7.52 7.29 7.65
C ARG A 33 7.38 7.97 6.29
N PHE A 34 6.77 9.15 6.22
CA PHE A 34 6.60 9.90 4.98
C PHE A 34 7.87 10.65 4.59
N ARG A 35 8.29 10.55 3.32
CA ARG A 35 9.30 11.46 2.76
C ARG A 35 8.71 12.87 2.67
N LYS A 36 9.22 13.81 3.48
CA LYS A 36 9.00 15.25 3.27
C LYS A 36 9.79 15.69 2.03
N PHE A 37 9.14 15.71 0.87
CA PHE A 37 9.74 16.21 -0.36
C PHE A 37 9.65 17.74 -0.41
N THR A 38 10.79 18.43 -0.36
CA THR A 38 10.88 19.86 -0.68
C THR A 38 11.49 20.03 -2.08
N GLY A 39 10.78 20.70 -3.00
CA GLY A 39 11.22 20.97 -4.38
C GLY A 39 10.41 20.28 -5.49
N LYS A 40 11.04 20.00 -6.65
CA LYS A 40 10.36 19.49 -7.88
C LYS A 40 9.60 18.17 -7.69
N TRP A 41 10.08 17.29 -6.81
CA TRP A 41 9.40 16.03 -6.49
C TRP A 41 8.14 16.22 -5.65
N GLY A 42 8.11 17.25 -4.79
CA GLY A 42 6.91 17.64 -4.07
C GLY A 42 5.80 18.07 -5.05
N LEU A 43 6.15 18.84 -6.08
CA LEU A 43 5.21 19.24 -7.12
C LEU A 43 4.62 18.05 -7.88
N VAL A 44 5.44 17.05 -8.26
CA VAL A 44 4.95 15.83 -8.92
C VAL A 44 3.93 15.09 -8.04
N ILE A 45 4.24 14.92 -6.75
CA ILE A 45 3.33 14.30 -5.78
C ILE A 45 2.03 15.10 -5.67
N THR A 46 2.12 16.42 -5.53
CA THR A 46 0.95 17.30 -5.44
C THR A 46 0.10 17.19 -6.70
N VAL A 47 0.69 17.19 -7.89
CA VAL A 47 -0.05 17.04 -9.15
C VAL A 47 -0.78 15.70 -9.21
N ILE A 48 -0.14 14.61 -8.79
CA ILE A 48 -0.75 13.27 -8.75
C ILE A 48 -1.91 13.25 -7.73
N ALA A 49 -1.71 13.83 -6.54
CA ALA A 49 -2.75 13.90 -5.51
C ALA A 49 -3.95 14.74 -5.96
N VAL A 50 -3.70 15.89 -6.59
CA VAL A 50 -4.75 16.74 -7.18
C VAL A 50 -5.48 15.99 -8.30
N ALA A 51 -4.77 15.28 -9.17
CA ALA A 51 -5.40 14.47 -10.22
C ALA A 51 -6.30 13.37 -9.65
N MET A 52 -5.87 12.72 -8.56
CA MET A 52 -6.68 11.72 -7.83
C MET A 52 -7.95 12.35 -7.23
N SER A 53 -7.83 13.52 -6.59
CA SER A 53 -8.98 14.25 -6.05
C SER A 53 -9.95 14.70 -7.15
N LEU A 54 -9.44 15.19 -8.29
CA LEU A 54 -10.26 15.55 -9.44
C LEU A 54 -10.97 14.33 -10.03
N PHE A 55 -10.30 13.18 -10.11
CA PHE A 55 -10.91 11.93 -10.55
C PHE A 55 -12.10 11.56 -9.66
N HIS A 56 -11.96 11.64 -8.33
CA HIS A 56 -13.08 11.39 -7.41
C HIS A 56 -14.24 12.36 -7.59
N LEU A 57 -13.95 13.66 -7.71
CA LEU A 57 -14.97 14.68 -7.98
C LEU A 57 -15.69 14.43 -9.30
N TYR A 58 -14.95 14.03 -10.34
CA TYR A 58 -15.52 13.69 -11.64
C TYR A 58 -16.46 12.48 -11.56
N THR A 59 -16.02 11.39 -10.92
CA THR A 59 -16.86 10.20 -10.73
C THR A 59 -18.08 10.45 -9.84
N SER A 60 -18.00 11.42 -8.93
CA SER A 60 -19.11 11.83 -8.06
C SER A 60 -20.18 12.63 -8.83
N GLY A 61 -19.77 13.51 -9.76
CA GLY A 61 -20.67 14.43 -10.45
C GLY A 61 -21.17 13.98 -11.83
N PHE A 62 -20.35 13.27 -12.62
CA PHE A 62 -20.59 13.07 -14.06
C PHE A 62 -20.87 11.61 -14.48
N GLY A 63 -20.91 10.67 -13.53
CA GLY A 63 -21.35 9.29 -13.78
C GLY A 63 -20.47 8.23 -13.13
N THR A 64 -21.08 7.11 -12.76
CA THR A 64 -20.41 5.98 -12.13
C THR A 64 -19.67 5.15 -13.19
N LEU A 65 -18.34 5.14 -13.11
CA LEU A 65 -17.59 4.07 -13.75
C LEU A 65 -17.96 2.74 -13.09
N MET A 66 -17.93 1.64 -13.84
CA MET A 66 -18.16 0.31 -13.29
C MET A 66 -17.24 0.10 -12.08
N ALA A 67 -17.79 -0.38 -10.95
CA ALA A 67 -17.11 -0.34 -9.65
C ALA A 67 -15.67 -0.90 -9.69
N MET A 68 -15.43 -1.98 -10.44
CA MET A 68 -14.11 -2.56 -10.64
C MET A 68 -13.13 -1.61 -11.34
N LYS A 69 -13.56 -0.91 -12.39
CA LYS A 69 -12.72 0.05 -13.12
C LYS A 69 -12.36 1.25 -12.25
N GLN A 70 -13.33 1.79 -11.50
CA GLN A 70 -13.08 2.90 -10.59
C GLN A 70 -12.09 2.52 -9.48
N ARG A 71 -12.28 1.35 -8.85
CA ARG A 71 -11.37 0.80 -7.84
C ARG A 71 -9.97 0.55 -8.38
N SER A 72 -9.86 0.07 -9.63
CA SER A 72 -8.58 -0.11 -10.31
C SER A 72 -7.80 1.20 -10.49
N VAL A 73 -8.46 2.25 -10.96
CA VAL A 73 -7.84 3.58 -11.10
C VAL A 73 -7.43 4.13 -9.73
N HIS A 74 -8.30 3.98 -8.72
CA HIS A 74 -8.00 4.39 -7.36
C HIS A 74 -6.77 3.67 -6.79
N LEU A 75 -6.68 2.33 -6.98
CA LEU A 75 -5.53 1.54 -6.57
C LEU A 75 -4.24 1.96 -7.26
N ALA A 76 -4.31 2.26 -8.57
CA ALA A 76 -3.16 2.71 -9.34
C ALA A 76 -2.57 4.00 -8.71
N PHE A 77 -3.42 4.96 -8.36
CA PHE A 77 -3.01 6.18 -7.67
C PHE A 77 -2.45 5.91 -6.27
N LEU A 78 -3.09 5.03 -5.50
CA LEU A 78 -2.61 4.65 -4.16
C LEU A 78 -1.23 4.00 -4.20
N LEU A 79 -1.00 3.04 -5.09
CA LEU A 79 0.30 2.38 -5.24
C LEU A 79 1.37 3.34 -5.76
N LEU A 80 1.01 4.19 -6.73
CA LEU A 80 1.87 5.24 -7.26
C LEU A 80 2.34 6.19 -6.15
N LEU A 81 1.40 6.73 -5.37
CA LEU A 81 1.72 7.59 -4.22
C LEU A 81 2.50 6.83 -3.16
N THR A 82 2.13 5.59 -2.85
CA THR A 82 2.82 4.78 -1.84
C THR A 82 4.29 4.60 -2.16
N PHE A 83 4.64 4.19 -3.39
CA PHE A 83 6.04 3.99 -3.76
C PHE A 83 6.84 5.29 -3.87
N LEU A 84 6.16 6.42 -4.12
CA LEU A 84 6.80 7.73 -4.19
C LEU A 84 7.06 8.31 -2.79
N LEU A 85 6.03 8.28 -1.92
CA LEU A 85 6.04 8.87 -0.58
C LEU A 85 6.80 8.00 0.44
N TYR A 86 6.73 6.67 0.33
CA TYR A 86 7.32 5.75 1.31
C TYR A 86 8.62 5.10 0.78
N PRO A 87 9.77 5.35 1.44
CA PRO A 87 11.04 4.75 1.05
C PRO A 87 11.04 3.24 1.30
N GLY A 88 11.45 2.45 0.31
CA GLY A 88 11.51 0.98 0.43
C GLY A 88 12.53 0.44 1.44
N SER A 89 13.50 1.25 1.89
CA SER A 89 14.54 0.83 2.85
C SER A 89 15.09 2.04 3.63
N GLY A 90 15.53 1.81 4.88
CA GLY A 90 16.20 2.83 5.71
C GLY A 90 17.52 3.34 5.14
N ARG A 91 18.09 2.66 4.12
CA ARG A 91 19.26 3.10 3.34
C ARG A 91 18.90 3.82 2.05
N ALA A 92 17.62 3.94 1.70
CA ALA A 92 17.20 4.58 0.46
C ALA A 92 17.45 6.10 0.53
N PRO A 93 17.87 6.75 -0.58
CA PRO A 93 18.13 8.18 -0.61
C PRO A 93 16.89 8.96 -0.14
N ARG A 94 17.04 9.79 0.90
CA ARG A 94 15.94 10.63 1.43
C ARG A 94 15.45 11.70 0.43
N LYS A 95 16.25 12.01 -0.60
CA LYS A 95 16.00 13.10 -1.55
C LYS A 95 15.61 12.66 -2.97
N ARG A 96 15.67 11.36 -3.32
CA ARG A 96 15.36 10.86 -4.67
C ARG A 96 14.72 9.47 -4.61
N PRO A 97 13.72 9.17 -5.46
CA PRO A 97 13.23 7.80 -5.64
C PRO A 97 14.37 6.89 -6.08
N SER A 98 14.46 5.70 -5.48
CA SER A 98 15.44 4.69 -5.89
C SER A 98 15.03 4.08 -7.23
N VAL A 99 15.98 3.54 -8.00
CA VAL A 99 15.68 2.77 -9.23
C VAL A 99 14.72 1.61 -8.92
N ILE A 100 14.83 1.05 -7.72
CA ILE A 100 13.92 0.02 -7.21
C ILE A 100 12.49 0.57 -7.04
N ASP A 101 12.32 1.82 -6.59
CA ASP A 101 11.01 2.44 -6.46
C ASP A 101 10.35 2.61 -7.84
N PHE A 102 11.13 2.95 -8.87
CA PHE A 102 10.65 3.01 -10.25
C PHE A 102 10.21 1.66 -10.81
N LEU A 103 10.93 0.58 -10.49
CA LEU A 103 10.52 -0.77 -10.90
C LEU A 103 9.18 -1.16 -10.27
N TRP A 104 9.02 -0.93 -8.96
CA TRP A 104 7.76 -1.19 -8.27
C TRP A 104 6.61 -0.35 -8.80
N LEU A 105 6.88 0.92 -9.10
CA LEU A 105 5.92 1.83 -9.71
C LEU A 105 5.47 1.33 -11.08
N ALA A 106 6.41 0.93 -11.94
CA ALA A 106 6.10 0.38 -13.26
C ALA A 106 5.24 -0.89 -13.18
N LEU A 107 5.59 -1.82 -12.29
CA LEU A 107 4.86 -3.08 -12.09
C LEU A 107 3.45 -2.88 -11.52
N ALA A 108 3.29 -1.99 -10.55
CA ALA A 108 2.00 -1.65 -9.97
C ALA A 108 1.09 -0.94 -10.97
N LEU A 109 1.66 -0.01 -11.75
CA LEU A 109 0.93 0.70 -12.78
C LEU A 109 0.53 -0.23 -13.93
N SER A 110 1.43 -1.12 -14.37
CA SER A 110 1.11 -2.08 -15.44
C SER A 110 0.01 -3.05 -15.04
N SER A 111 0.05 -3.58 -13.81
CA SER A 111 -0.96 -4.54 -13.33
C SER A 111 -2.32 -3.86 -13.07
N SER A 112 -2.32 -2.64 -12.54
CA SER A 112 -3.55 -1.88 -12.30
C SER A 112 -4.19 -1.37 -13.59
N LEU A 113 -3.41 -0.88 -14.56
CA LEU A 113 -3.92 -0.48 -15.88
C LEU A 113 -4.39 -1.69 -16.70
N TYR A 114 -3.75 -2.86 -16.54
CA TYR A 114 -4.16 -4.07 -17.25
C TYR A 114 -5.62 -4.42 -16.97
N ILE A 115 -6.04 -4.43 -15.69
CA ILE A 115 -7.44 -4.73 -15.36
C ILE A 115 -8.37 -3.63 -15.88
N LEU A 116 -7.97 -2.35 -15.83
CA LEU A 116 -8.80 -1.23 -16.34
C LEU A 116 -9.21 -1.43 -17.80
N PHE A 117 -8.27 -1.82 -18.66
CA PHE A 117 -8.51 -2.01 -20.09
C PHE A 117 -9.05 -3.41 -20.43
N THR A 118 -8.66 -4.44 -19.68
CA THR A 118 -9.01 -5.83 -20.00
C THR A 118 -10.30 -6.29 -19.32
N PHE A 119 -10.85 -5.52 -18.37
CA PHE A 119 -12.03 -5.92 -17.60
C PHE A 119 -13.25 -6.24 -18.47
N ASP A 120 -13.55 -5.45 -19.50
CA ASP A 120 -14.69 -5.71 -20.38
C ASP A 120 -14.49 -6.99 -21.18
N ALA A 121 -13.26 -7.19 -21.68
CA ALA A 121 -12.90 -8.37 -22.44
C ALA A 121 -12.92 -9.63 -21.54
N PHE A 122 -12.50 -9.52 -20.29
CA PHE A 122 -12.62 -10.59 -19.29
C PHE A 122 -14.09 -10.92 -18.98
N SER A 123 -14.92 -9.89 -18.76
CA SER A 123 -16.35 -10.06 -18.49
C SER A 123 -17.07 -10.77 -19.65
N MET A 124 -16.69 -10.50 -20.89
CA MET A 124 -17.22 -11.21 -22.06
C MET A 124 -16.69 -12.64 -22.22
N ARG A 125 -15.43 -12.90 -21.83
CA ARG A 125 -14.84 -14.25 -21.92
C ARG A 125 -15.31 -15.20 -20.83
N GLY A 126 -15.70 -14.68 -19.67
CA GLY A 126 -16.11 -15.47 -18.49
C GLY A 126 -15.00 -16.39 -17.91
N THR A 127 -13.79 -16.33 -18.46
CA THR A 127 -12.67 -17.21 -18.11
C THR A 127 -11.37 -16.41 -18.07
N ALA A 128 -10.53 -16.73 -17.08
CA ALA A 128 -9.23 -16.09 -16.90
C ALA A 128 -8.17 -16.74 -17.79
N ILE A 129 -7.35 -15.91 -18.44
CA ILE A 129 -6.22 -16.36 -19.27
C ILE A 129 -4.91 -16.28 -18.48
N ALA A 130 -3.84 -16.86 -19.02
CA ALA A 130 -2.51 -16.85 -18.39
C ALA A 130 -2.05 -15.43 -18.01
N MET A 131 -2.33 -14.44 -18.86
CA MET A 131 -1.96 -13.04 -18.61
C MET A 131 -2.67 -12.44 -17.39
N ASP A 132 -3.92 -12.81 -17.14
CA ASP A 132 -4.68 -12.34 -15.97
C ASP A 132 -4.03 -12.84 -14.67
N TYR A 133 -3.55 -14.09 -14.66
CA TYR A 133 -2.84 -14.66 -13.52
C TYR A 133 -1.46 -14.03 -13.30
N ILE A 134 -0.73 -13.72 -14.38
CA ILE A 134 0.57 -13.05 -14.27
C ILE A 134 0.38 -11.64 -13.69
N MET A 135 -0.53 -10.85 -14.25
CA MET A 135 -0.80 -9.49 -13.79
C MET A 135 -1.37 -9.47 -12.37
N GLY A 136 -2.23 -10.43 -12.03
CA GLY A 136 -2.74 -10.58 -10.66
C GLY A 136 -1.64 -10.95 -9.66
N THR A 137 -0.72 -11.82 -10.04
CA THR A 137 0.44 -12.16 -9.19
C THR A 137 1.32 -10.94 -8.96
N ILE A 138 1.60 -10.17 -10.02
CA ILE A 138 2.36 -8.91 -9.91
C ILE A 138 1.65 -7.95 -8.95
N LEU A 139 0.33 -7.76 -9.09
CA LEU A 139 -0.41 -6.86 -8.22
C LEU A 139 -0.36 -7.31 -6.75
N VAL A 140 -0.59 -8.59 -6.47
CA VAL A 140 -0.52 -9.14 -5.10
C VAL A 140 0.84 -8.85 -4.47
N VAL A 141 1.92 -9.08 -5.22
CA VAL A 141 3.28 -8.81 -4.74
C VAL A 141 3.51 -7.31 -4.53
N CYS A 142 3.04 -6.45 -5.44
CA CYS A 142 3.11 -4.99 -5.27
C CYS A 142 2.32 -4.51 -4.04
N VAL A 143 1.14 -5.07 -3.79
CA VAL A 143 0.30 -4.71 -2.63
C VAL A 143 0.97 -5.15 -1.33
N LEU A 144 1.51 -6.37 -1.26
CA LEU A 144 2.25 -6.83 -0.08
C LEU A 144 3.45 -5.94 0.23
N GLU A 145 4.20 -5.56 -0.81
CA GLU A 145 5.34 -4.64 -0.67
C GLU A 145 4.88 -3.22 -0.27
N ALA A 146 3.75 -2.74 -0.80
CA ALA A 146 3.15 -1.47 -0.39
C ALA A 146 2.75 -1.51 1.09
N THR A 147 2.08 -2.58 1.55
CA THR A 147 1.73 -2.80 2.96
C THR A 147 2.96 -2.85 3.87
N ARG A 148 4.05 -3.48 3.41
CA ARG A 148 5.34 -3.49 4.14
C ARG A 148 5.88 -2.07 4.35
N ARG A 149 5.71 -1.20 3.36
CA ARG A 149 6.23 0.19 3.37
C ARG A 149 5.35 1.13 4.20
N THR A 150 4.03 0.98 4.14
CA THR A 150 3.08 1.88 4.81
C THR A 150 2.82 1.45 6.25
N VAL A 151 2.27 0.25 6.44
CA VAL A 151 1.80 -0.20 7.76
C VAL A 151 2.92 -0.85 8.55
N GLY A 152 3.64 -1.80 7.95
CA GLY A 152 4.74 -2.48 8.63
C GLY A 152 4.91 -3.92 8.19
N LYS A 153 5.96 -4.54 8.71
CA LYS A 153 6.30 -5.93 8.38
C LYS A 153 5.34 -6.91 9.03
N GLU A 154 4.75 -6.51 10.15
CA GLU A 154 3.86 -7.30 10.99
C GLU A 154 2.61 -7.72 10.20
N LEU A 155 1.92 -6.75 9.59
CA LEU A 155 0.76 -7.04 8.73
C LEU A 155 1.15 -7.78 7.45
N MET A 156 2.28 -7.44 6.84
CA MET A 156 2.75 -8.17 5.65
C MET A 156 2.99 -9.65 5.95
N ILE A 157 3.65 -9.97 7.08
CA ILE A 157 3.89 -11.36 7.51
C ILE A 157 2.55 -12.05 7.77
N LEU A 158 1.62 -11.38 8.44
CA LEU A 158 0.29 -11.94 8.69
C LEU A 158 -0.45 -12.26 7.37
N SER A 159 -0.41 -11.36 6.39
CA SER A 159 -0.98 -11.62 5.06
C SER A 159 -0.31 -12.81 4.37
N LEU A 160 1.01 -12.95 4.47
CA LEU A 160 1.74 -14.11 3.92
C LEU A 160 1.33 -15.41 4.62
N ILE A 161 1.11 -15.39 5.93
CA ILE A 161 0.61 -16.56 6.68
C ILE A 161 -0.78 -16.95 6.19
N PHE A 162 -1.69 -16.00 5.98
CA PHE A 162 -3.03 -16.32 5.44
C PHE A 162 -3.00 -16.82 4.01
N LEU A 163 -2.11 -16.29 3.16
CA LEU A 163 -1.91 -16.81 1.81
C LEU A 163 -1.35 -18.24 1.85
N ALA A 164 -0.38 -18.50 2.73
CA ALA A 164 0.18 -19.82 2.95
C ALA A 164 -0.89 -20.78 3.49
N TYR A 165 -1.72 -20.36 4.45
CA TYR A 165 -2.85 -21.13 4.96
C TYR A 165 -3.85 -21.47 3.85
N GLY A 166 -4.22 -20.49 3.02
CA GLY A 166 -5.12 -20.73 1.88
C GLY A 166 -4.58 -21.76 0.88
N TYR A 167 -3.26 -21.86 0.72
CA TYR A 167 -2.64 -22.85 -0.15
C TYR A 167 -2.43 -24.22 0.52
N TRP A 168 -1.84 -24.24 1.73
CA TRP A 168 -1.47 -25.45 2.47
C TRP A 168 -2.55 -25.96 3.43
N GLY A 169 -3.75 -25.40 3.41
CA GLY A 169 -4.85 -25.80 4.30
C GLY A 169 -5.19 -27.29 4.27
N GLU A 170 -4.86 -27.99 3.18
CA GLU A 170 -5.07 -29.44 3.03
C GLU A 170 -4.23 -30.28 4.00
N TYR A 171 -3.06 -29.78 4.41
CA TYR A 171 -2.14 -30.49 5.29
C TYR A 171 -2.39 -30.22 6.77
N ILE A 172 -3.39 -29.37 7.10
CA ILE A 172 -3.68 -28.99 8.48
C ILE A 172 -4.72 -29.96 9.06
N PRO A 173 -4.37 -30.76 10.08
CA PRO A 173 -5.31 -31.67 10.71
C PRO A 173 -6.29 -30.93 11.63
N GLY A 174 -7.53 -31.42 11.71
CA GLY A 174 -8.59 -30.89 12.58
C GLY A 174 -9.54 -29.93 11.85
N ASP A 175 -10.39 -29.25 12.61
CA ASP A 175 -11.49 -28.41 12.07
C ASP A 175 -11.02 -27.17 11.31
N LEU A 176 -9.74 -26.81 11.43
CA LEU A 176 -9.11 -25.72 10.69
C LEU A 176 -8.56 -26.17 9.32
N GLY A 177 -8.59 -27.46 9.00
CA GLY A 177 -8.20 -28.00 7.70
C GLY A 177 -9.26 -27.77 6.63
N HIS A 178 -8.84 -27.47 5.40
CA HIS A 178 -9.71 -27.39 4.23
C HIS A 178 -9.00 -27.97 3.01
N THR A 179 -9.68 -28.20 1.90
CA THR A 179 -9.11 -28.88 0.69
C THR A 179 -7.93 -28.16 0.03
N GLY A 180 -7.45 -27.04 0.58
CA GLY A 180 -6.48 -26.15 -0.07
C GLY A 180 -7.07 -25.44 -1.29
N PHE A 181 -6.54 -24.26 -1.61
CA PHE A 181 -6.85 -23.55 -2.85
C PHE A 181 -5.64 -23.58 -3.78
N SER A 182 -5.87 -23.89 -5.05
CA SER A 182 -4.81 -23.78 -6.06
C SER A 182 -4.34 -22.33 -6.19
N PHE A 183 -3.07 -22.15 -6.54
CA PHE A 183 -2.50 -20.80 -6.74
C PHE A 183 -3.33 -19.94 -7.70
N LYS A 184 -3.79 -20.53 -8.81
CA LYS A 184 -4.68 -19.85 -9.77
C LYS A 184 -5.99 -19.42 -9.13
N ARG A 185 -6.59 -20.24 -8.26
CA ARG A 185 -7.83 -19.89 -7.55
C ARG A 185 -7.62 -18.75 -6.56
N ILE A 186 -6.50 -18.75 -5.84
CA ILE A 186 -6.13 -17.65 -4.93
C ILE A 186 -5.99 -16.34 -5.72
N ILE A 187 -5.19 -16.34 -6.79
CA ILE A 187 -4.99 -15.14 -7.63
C ILE A 187 -6.30 -14.68 -8.27
N TYR A 188 -7.14 -15.61 -8.74
CA TYR A 188 -8.45 -15.28 -9.28
C TYR A 188 -9.31 -14.53 -8.25
N GLN A 189 -9.40 -15.06 -7.03
CA GLN A 189 -10.18 -14.41 -5.97
C GLN A 189 -9.58 -13.05 -5.57
N LEU A 190 -8.26 -12.92 -5.54
CA LEU A 190 -7.62 -11.67 -5.14
C LEU A 190 -7.68 -10.58 -6.21
N PHE A 191 -7.54 -10.94 -7.49
CA PHE A 191 -7.37 -9.96 -8.58
C PHE A 191 -8.62 -9.75 -9.42
N LEU A 192 -9.43 -10.79 -9.65
CA LEU A 192 -10.57 -10.75 -10.57
C LEU A 192 -11.92 -10.72 -9.85
N SER A 193 -11.97 -11.17 -8.59
CA SER A 193 -13.19 -11.11 -7.78
C SER A 193 -13.40 -9.75 -7.13
N SER A 194 -14.66 -9.41 -6.88
CA SER A 194 -15.09 -8.20 -6.16
C SER A 194 -14.93 -8.29 -4.65
N GLU A 195 -14.45 -9.42 -4.13
CA GLU A 195 -14.13 -9.64 -2.70
C GLU A 195 -12.62 -9.59 -2.41
N GLY A 196 -11.80 -9.48 -3.46
CA GLY A 196 -10.34 -9.47 -3.36
C GLY A 196 -9.76 -8.08 -3.10
N ILE A 197 -8.64 -7.79 -3.74
CA ILE A 197 -7.93 -6.51 -3.65
C ILE A 197 -8.84 -5.36 -4.09
N PHE A 198 -9.64 -5.56 -5.14
CA PHE A 198 -10.65 -4.61 -5.60
C PHE A 198 -11.97 -4.72 -4.84
N GLY A 199 -11.90 -5.14 -3.57
CA GLY A 199 -13.01 -5.31 -2.65
C GLY A 199 -13.80 -4.04 -2.37
N ILE A 200 -14.91 -4.18 -1.65
CA ILE A 200 -15.69 -3.05 -1.14
C ILE A 200 -14.85 -2.12 -0.25
N SER A 201 -13.84 -2.66 0.45
CA SER A 201 -12.95 -1.86 1.32
C SER A 201 -12.06 -0.89 0.56
N LEU A 202 -11.94 -1.03 -0.76
CA LEU A 202 -11.15 -0.15 -1.62
C LEU A 202 -12.01 0.91 -2.34
N GLY A 203 -13.34 0.76 -2.30
CA GLY A 203 -14.30 1.52 -3.10
C GLY A 203 -14.95 2.68 -2.36
#